data_AF-A0A525D6G4-F1
#
_entry.id   AF-A0A525D6G4-F1
#
_cell.length_a   1.000
_cell.length_b   1.000
_cell.length_c   1.000
_cell.angle_alpha   90.00
_cell.angle_beta   90.00
_cell.angle_gamma   90.00
#
_symmetry.space_group_name_H-M   'P 1'
#
loop_
_entity.id
_entity.type
_entity.pdbx_description
1 polymer ?
#
loop_
_entity_poly.entity_id
_entity_poly.type
_entity_poly.pdbx_seq_one_letter_code
_entity_poly.pdbx_strand_id
1 'polypeptide(L)'
;MTKDDLVSSAKSLEFQEKAADDYSEKRGEMVSRVNSKMASRDDIDFLIGEANLEMMKDNHANHGLFIESMLHSYNPEVLVETIHWVFRAYKSRNFHDNYWAAQLNAWCMVIEDTLSEESAKAVLPLYHWMTVNIPQFNALSEQS
;
A
#
# COMPACT_ATOMS: atom_id res chain seq x y z
N MET A 1 -10.55 -16.41 -6.37
CA MET A 1 -10.78 -15.89 -5.01
C MET A 1 -11.81 -14.79 -5.10
N THR A 2 -12.82 -14.83 -4.24
CA THR A 2 -13.83 -13.76 -4.08
C THR A 2 -13.27 -12.66 -3.17
N LYS A 3 -14.03 -11.58 -3.02
CA LYS A 3 -13.75 -10.56 -2.00
C LYS A 3 -13.77 -11.15 -0.58
N ASP A 4 -14.69 -12.07 -0.31
CA ASP A 4 -14.79 -12.75 0.99
C ASP A 4 -13.57 -13.63 1.28
N ASP A 5 -12.96 -14.22 0.25
CA ASP A 5 -11.70 -14.96 0.39
C ASP A 5 -10.55 -14.03 0.79
N LEU A 6 -10.49 -12.82 0.21
CA LEU A 6 -9.49 -11.80 0.59
C LEU A 6 -9.68 -11.39 2.05
N VAL A 7 -10.91 -11.05 2.46
CA VAL A 7 -11.22 -10.69 3.85
C VAL A 7 -10.84 -11.83 4.81
N SER A 8 -11.17 -13.07 4.45
CA SER A 8 -10.87 -14.23 5.28
C SER A 8 -9.35 -14.44 5.43
N SER A 9 -8.58 -14.26 4.37
CA SER A 9 -7.11 -14.34 4.46
C SER A 9 -6.50 -13.21 5.30
N ALA A 10 -7.06 -12.00 5.19
CA ALA A 10 -6.60 -10.82 5.91
C ALA A 10 -6.82 -10.92 7.43
N LYS A 11 -7.80 -11.72 7.90
CA LYS A 11 -8.06 -11.95 9.34
C LYS A 11 -6.88 -12.56 10.11
N SER A 12 -5.94 -13.18 9.41
CA SER A 12 -4.74 -13.79 10.01
C SER A 12 -3.60 -12.79 10.28
N LEU A 13 -3.75 -11.53 9.85
CA LEU A 13 -2.74 -10.50 10.10
C LEU A 13 -2.85 -10.01 11.54
N GLU A 14 -1.69 -9.91 12.20
CA GLU A 14 -1.56 -9.47 13.58
C GLU A 14 -0.54 -8.33 13.65
N PHE A 15 -0.79 -7.37 14.53
CA PHE A 15 0.01 -6.15 14.65
C PHE A 15 0.39 -5.90 16.11
N GLN A 16 1.58 -5.34 16.29
CA GLN A 16 2.10 -4.98 17.61
C GLN A 16 1.93 -3.47 17.81
N GLU A 17 1.44 -3.05 18.98
CA GLU A 17 1.21 -1.64 19.31
C GLU A 17 2.47 -0.79 19.13
N LYS A 18 3.62 -1.29 19.60
CA LYS A 18 4.94 -0.66 19.40
C LYS A 18 5.26 -0.42 17.92
N ALA A 19 4.93 -1.37 17.05
CA ALA A 19 5.18 -1.23 15.62
C ALA A 19 4.25 -0.19 14.97
N ALA A 20 3.02 -0.05 15.50
CA ALA A 20 2.10 1.01 15.09
C ALA A 20 2.63 2.39 15.49
N ASP A 21 3.13 2.54 16.72
CA ASP A 21 3.73 3.78 17.21
C ASP A 21 4.98 4.16 16.41
N ASP A 22 5.93 3.23 16.24
CA ASP A 22 7.14 3.43 15.43
C ASP A 22 6.78 3.84 13.99
N TYR A 23 5.75 3.20 13.41
CA TYR A 23 5.25 3.54 12.09
C TYR A 23 4.66 4.95 12.05
N SER A 24 3.83 5.34 13.03
CA SER A 24 3.23 6.66 13.14
C SER A 24 4.30 7.76 13.22
N GLU A 25 5.30 7.59 14.08
CA GLU A 25 6.41 8.53 14.25
C GLU A 25 7.22 8.71 12.95
N LYS A 26 7.40 7.63 12.19
CA LYS A 26 8.21 7.61 10.96
C LYS A 26 7.40 7.80 9.67
N ARG A 27 6.07 7.84 9.73
CA ARG A 27 5.20 7.86 8.55
C ARG A 27 5.55 8.98 7.58
N GLY A 28 5.74 10.20 8.09
CA GLY A 28 6.06 11.37 7.25
C GLY A 28 7.37 11.20 6.48
N GLU A 29 8.39 10.65 7.15
CA GLU A 29 9.69 10.32 6.54
C GLU A 29 9.51 9.24 5.46
N MET A 30 8.80 8.16 5.79
CA MET A 30 8.57 7.06 4.86
C MET A 30 7.83 7.51 3.59
N VAL A 31 6.75 8.29 3.72
CA VAL A 31 6.01 8.85 2.57
C VAL A 31 6.93 9.67 1.68
N SER A 32 7.78 10.54 2.27
CA SER A 32 8.74 11.35 1.51
C SER A 32 9.75 10.49 0.74
N ARG A 33 10.27 9.44 1.37
CA ARG A 33 11.22 8.51 0.76
C ARG A 33 10.59 7.67 -0.36
N VAL A 34 9.36 7.19 -0.16
CA VAL A 34 8.60 6.46 -1.21
C VAL A 34 8.33 7.37 -2.40
N ASN A 35 7.88 8.61 -2.15
CA ASN A 35 7.67 9.61 -3.20
C ASN A 35 8.95 9.85 -4.01
N SER A 36 10.09 10.03 -3.33
CA SER A 36 11.37 10.26 -3.97
C SER A 36 11.79 9.06 -4.83
N LYS A 37 11.68 7.83 -4.30
CA LYS A 37 12.00 6.59 -5.02
C LYS A 37 11.12 6.37 -6.25
N MET A 38 9.82 6.64 -6.15
CA MET A 38 8.90 6.46 -7.26
C MET A 38 9.05 7.55 -8.32
N ALA A 39 9.21 8.81 -7.91
CA ALA A 39 9.41 9.93 -8.83
C ALA A 39 10.73 9.85 -9.61
N SER A 40 11.73 9.14 -9.09
CA SER A 40 13.02 8.95 -9.77
C SER A 40 13.06 7.78 -10.75
N ARG A 41 11.93 7.08 -10.98
CA ARG A 41 11.89 5.96 -11.92
C ARG A 41 11.82 6.46 -13.35
N ASP A 42 12.60 5.85 -14.24
CA ASP A 42 12.58 6.17 -15.67
C ASP A 42 11.23 5.85 -16.34
N ASP A 43 10.47 4.89 -15.79
CA ASP A 43 9.16 4.45 -16.30
C ASP A 43 7.98 5.11 -15.56
N ILE A 44 8.20 6.16 -14.77
CA ILE A 44 7.15 6.69 -13.90
C ILE A 44 5.90 7.16 -14.67
N ASP A 45 6.06 7.88 -15.78
CA ASP A 45 4.95 8.36 -16.60
C ASP A 45 4.15 7.20 -17.21
N PHE A 46 4.81 6.08 -17.52
CA PHE A 46 4.12 4.86 -17.95
C PHE A 46 3.31 4.22 -16.81
N LEU A 47 3.84 4.24 -15.59
CA LEU A 47 3.18 3.62 -14.43
C LEU A 47 1.95 4.39 -13.96
N ILE A 48 2.00 5.72 -13.96
CA ILE A 48 0.94 6.55 -13.36
C ILE A 48 0.12 7.31 -14.40
N GLY A 49 0.54 7.33 -15.66
CA GLY A 49 -0.01 8.22 -16.69
C GLY A 49 0.59 9.63 -16.61
N GLU A 50 0.63 10.31 -17.76
CA GLU A 50 1.18 11.67 -17.83
C GLU A 50 0.48 12.64 -16.87
N ALA A 51 1.25 13.53 -16.25
CA ALA A 51 0.77 14.57 -15.33
C ALA A 51 0.11 14.08 -14.02
N ASN A 52 0.22 12.79 -13.67
CA ASN A 52 -0.36 12.22 -12.44
C ASN A 52 0.61 12.18 -11.23
N LEU A 53 1.79 12.81 -11.33
CA LEU A 53 2.81 12.72 -10.28
C LEU A 53 2.33 13.22 -8.91
N GLU A 54 1.62 14.35 -8.85
CA GLU A 54 1.09 14.86 -7.58
C GLU A 54 -0.01 13.96 -7.02
N MET A 55 -0.87 13.40 -7.88
CA MET A 55 -1.89 12.44 -7.48
C MET A 55 -1.28 11.16 -6.90
N MET A 56 -0.16 10.69 -7.44
CA MET A 56 0.61 9.58 -6.87
C MET A 56 1.12 9.93 -5.47
N LYS A 57 1.65 11.15 -5.26
CA LYS A 57 2.13 11.59 -3.94
C LYS A 57 0.99 11.68 -2.92
N ASP A 58 -0.16 12.20 -3.33
CA ASP A 58 -1.38 12.22 -2.51
C ASP A 58 -1.83 10.80 -2.15
N ASN A 59 -1.77 9.87 -3.11
CA ASN A 59 -2.05 8.46 -2.86
C ASN A 59 -1.09 7.87 -1.82
N HIS A 60 0.20 8.15 -1.89
CA HIS A 60 1.17 7.66 -0.90
C HIS A 60 0.95 8.29 0.48
N ALA A 61 0.59 9.57 0.56
CA ALA A 61 0.24 10.20 1.84
C ALA A 61 -1.00 9.55 2.48
N ASN A 62 -2.04 9.29 1.66
CA ASN A 62 -3.25 8.59 2.09
C ASN A 62 -2.95 7.12 2.46
N HIS A 63 -2.09 6.43 1.71
CA HIS A 63 -1.62 5.08 2.02
C HIS A 63 -0.96 5.05 3.41
N GLY A 64 -0.03 5.97 3.66
CA GLY A 64 0.65 6.07 4.96
C GLY A 64 -0.33 6.21 6.11
N LEU A 65 -1.29 7.14 6.01
CA LEU A 65 -2.32 7.37 7.03
C LEU A 65 -3.23 6.15 7.21
N PHE A 66 -3.61 5.52 6.10
CA PHE A 66 -4.49 4.37 6.13
C PHE A 66 -3.83 3.18 6.83
N ILE A 67 -2.58 2.86 6.46
CA ILE A 67 -1.83 1.77 7.10
C ILE A 67 -1.62 2.05 8.58
N GLU A 68 -1.26 3.28 8.97
CA GLU A 68 -1.18 3.68 10.39
C GLU A 68 -2.49 3.35 11.13
N SER A 69 -3.64 3.72 10.57
CA SER A 69 -4.93 3.40 11.19
C SER A 69 -5.23 1.89 11.27
N MET A 70 -4.81 1.11 10.27
CA MET A 70 -4.92 -0.36 10.29
C MET A 70 -4.01 -1.01 11.33
N LEU A 71 -2.83 -0.45 11.57
CA LEU A 71 -1.90 -0.96 12.59
C LEU A 71 -2.44 -0.73 14.02
N HIS A 72 -3.15 0.38 14.26
CA HIS A 72 -3.76 0.66 15.56
C HIS A 72 -5.13 0.01 15.76
N SER A 73 -5.96 -0.07 14.72
CA SER A 73 -7.34 -0.55 14.79
C SER A 73 -7.65 -1.40 13.56
N TYR A 74 -7.15 -2.63 13.59
CA TYR A 74 -7.21 -3.50 12.44
C TYR A 74 -8.64 -3.95 12.11
N ASN A 75 -9.04 -3.76 10.85
CA ASN A 75 -10.31 -4.25 10.33
C ASN A 75 -10.09 -4.82 8.90
N PRO A 76 -10.18 -6.15 8.72
CA PRO A 76 -9.88 -6.78 7.43
C PRO A 76 -10.91 -6.46 6.35
N GLU A 77 -12.18 -6.23 6.72
CA GLU A 77 -13.21 -5.77 5.78
C GLU A 77 -12.87 -4.37 5.24
N VAL A 78 -12.52 -3.43 6.12
CA VAL A 78 -12.11 -2.06 5.74
C VAL A 78 -10.83 -2.09 4.91
N LEU A 79 -9.86 -2.95 5.23
CA LEU A 79 -8.65 -3.16 4.44
C LEU A 79 -8.98 -3.53 2.99
N VAL A 80 -9.77 -4.59 2.80
CA VAL A 80 -10.10 -5.12 1.47
C VAL A 80 -10.95 -4.14 0.67
N GLU A 81 -11.96 -3.52 1.30
CA GLU A 81 -12.81 -2.51 0.67
C GLU A 81 -12.00 -1.31 0.18
N THR A 82 -11.10 -0.80 1.02
CA THR A 82 -10.29 0.38 0.70
C THR A 82 -9.32 0.09 -0.43
N ILE A 83 -8.60 -1.05 -0.39
CA ILE A 83 -7.68 -1.43 -1.46
C ILE A 83 -8.42 -1.64 -2.78
N HIS A 84 -9.57 -2.33 -2.75
CA HIS A 84 -10.39 -2.52 -3.96
C HIS A 84 -10.83 -1.18 -4.57
N TRP A 85 -11.28 -0.24 -3.74
CA TRP A 85 -11.63 1.12 -4.18
C TRP A 85 -10.44 1.85 -4.79
N VAL A 86 -9.25 1.80 -4.17
CA VAL A 86 -8.02 2.41 -4.70
C VAL A 86 -7.68 1.85 -6.09
N PHE A 87 -7.70 0.53 -6.27
CA PHE A 87 -7.44 -0.07 -7.57
C PHE A 87 -8.38 0.49 -8.65
N ARG A 88 -9.69 0.56 -8.37
CA ARG A 88 -10.67 1.12 -9.32
C ARG A 88 -10.44 2.61 -9.60
N ALA A 89 -10.29 3.42 -8.55
CA ALA A 89 -10.24 4.87 -8.65
C ALA A 89 -9.01 5.39 -9.40
N TYR A 90 -7.90 4.67 -9.36
CA TYR A 90 -6.66 5.08 -10.02
C TYR A 90 -6.49 4.43 -11.39
N LYS A 91 -6.98 3.19 -11.61
CA LYS A 91 -7.10 2.63 -12.96
C LYS A 91 -7.94 3.53 -13.87
N SER A 92 -9.05 4.09 -13.37
CA SER A 92 -9.87 5.05 -14.14
C SER A 92 -9.15 6.36 -14.45
N ARG A 93 -7.95 6.58 -13.91
CA ARG A 93 -7.08 7.74 -14.12
C ARG A 93 -5.78 7.38 -14.81
N ASN A 94 -5.73 6.23 -15.49
CA ASN A 94 -4.60 5.73 -16.28
C ASN A 94 -3.38 5.24 -15.48
N PHE A 95 -3.56 4.89 -14.21
CA PHE A 95 -2.52 4.13 -13.50
C PHE A 95 -2.46 2.71 -14.06
N HIS A 96 -1.26 2.27 -14.44
CA HIS A 96 -1.01 0.95 -14.99
C HIS A 96 -0.94 -0.11 -13.88
N ASP A 97 -1.37 -1.33 -14.16
CA ASP A 97 -1.32 -2.46 -13.22
C ASP A 97 0.07 -2.74 -12.59
N ASN A 98 1.17 -2.34 -13.26
CA ASN A 98 2.53 -2.53 -12.75
C ASN A 98 2.87 -1.53 -11.65
N TYR A 99 2.13 -0.41 -11.55
CA TYR A 99 2.30 0.58 -10.50
C TYR A 99 2.11 -0.03 -9.11
N TRP A 100 1.14 -0.94 -8.96
CA TRP A 100 0.82 -1.55 -7.67
C TRP A 100 2.01 -2.31 -7.08
N ALA A 101 2.66 -3.12 -7.91
CA ALA A 101 3.87 -3.84 -7.52
C ALA A 101 5.03 -2.87 -7.26
N ALA A 102 5.21 -1.86 -8.12
CA ALA A 102 6.29 -0.89 -8.00
C ALA A 102 6.20 -0.08 -6.68
N GLN A 103 5.03 0.44 -6.34
CA GLN A 103 4.84 1.25 -5.14
C GLN A 103 4.88 0.40 -3.86
N LEU A 104 4.30 -0.81 -3.85
CA LEU A 104 4.40 -1.70 -2.69
C LEU A 104 5.85 -2.11 -2.42
N ASN A 105 6.63 -2.41 -3.46
CA ASN A 105 8.05 -2.68 -3.31
C ASN A 105 8.81 -1.47 -2.74
N ALA A 106 8.51 -0.26 -3.22
CA ALA A 106 9.10 0.97 -2.69
C ALA A 106 8.79 1.15 -1.19
N TRP A 107 7.55 0.87 -0.77
CA TRP A 107 7.17 0.86 0.64
C TRP A 107 7.94 -0.17 1.46
N CYS A 108 8.02 -1.43 1.01
CA CYS A 108 8.78 -2.47 1.73
C CYS A 108 10.23 -2.05 1.97
N MET A 109 10.93 -1.58 0.92
CA MET A 109 12.30 -1.10 1.04
C MET A 109 12.44 0.06 2.03
N VAL A 110 11.51 1.02 1.98
CA VAL A 110 11.54 2.18 2.88
C VAL A 110 11.24 1.78 4.33
N ILE A 111 10.34 0.83 4.56
CA ILE A 111 10.03 0.30 5.89
C ILE A 111 11.25 -0.38 6.49
N GLU A 112 11.92 -1.23 5.72
CA GLU A 112 13.16 -1.91 6.14
C GLU A 112 14.28 -0.91 6.46
N ASP A 113 14.39 0.17 5.68
CA ASP A 113 15.43 1.18 5.87
C ASP A 113 15.12 2.22 6.97
N THR A 114 13.87 2.31 7.45
CA THR A 114 13.42 3.42 8.32
C THR A 114 13.00 2.96 9.71
N LEU A 115 12.31 1.81 9.80
CA LEU A 115 11.86 1.27 11.08
C LEU A 115 12.97 0.44 11.74
N SER A 116 12.81 0.18 13.04
CA SER A 116 13.61 -0.84 13.71
C SER A 116 13.36 -2.21 13.07
N GLU A 117 14.33 -3.13 13.15
CA GLU A 117 14.18 -4.48 12.60
C GLU A 117 12.93 -5.20 13.15
N GLU A 118 12.64 -5.00 14.44
CA GLU A 118 11.45 -5.55 15.11
C GLU A 118 10.15 -4.99 14.51
N SER A 119 10.05 -3.66 14.40
CA SER A 119 8.85 -3.00 13.86
C SER A 119 8.68 -3.26 12.37
N ALA A 120 9.76 -3.30 11.60
CA ALA A 120 9.72 -3.71 10.19
C ALA A 120 9.17 -5.14 10.04
N LYS A 121 9.66 -6.10 10.84
CA LYS A 121 9.15 -7.49 10.85
C LYS A 121 7.67 -7.59 11.20
N ALA A 122 7.16 -6.69 12.04
CA ALA A 122 5.75 -6.65 12.40
C ALA A 122 4.87 -6.01 11.32
N VAL A 123 5.37 -5.03 10.56
CA VAL A 123 4.59 -4.30 9.54
C VAL A 123 4.63 -4.96 8.16
N LEU A 124 5.78 -5.51 7.75
CA LEU A 124 5.96 -6.09 6.41
C LEU A 124 4.99 -7.21 6.03
N PRO A 125 4.49 -8.07 6.94
CA PRO A 125 3.48 -9.07 6.61
C PRO A 125 2.23 -8.51 5.92
N LEU A 126 1.78 -7.30 6.32
CA LEU A 126 0.66 -6.62 5.67
C LEU A 126 0.99 -6.22 4.23
N TYR A 127 2.18 -5.68 4.00
CA TYR A 127 2.64 -5.29 2.66
C TYR A 127 2.87 -6.50 1.74
N HIS A 128 3.41 -7.59 2.27
CA HIS A 128 3.53 -8.85 1.56
C HIS A 128 2.15 -9.43 1.20
N TRP A 129 1.20 -9.38 2.14
CA TRP A 129 -0.17 -9.78 1.88
C TRP A 129 -0.81 -8.95 0.75
N MET A 130 -0.64 -7.63 0.77
CA MET A 130 -1.12 -6.77 -0.32
C MET A 130 -0.48 -7.15 -1.66
N THR A 131 0.82 -7.41 -1.67
CA THR A 131 1.60 -7.75 -2.88
C THR A 131 1.14 -9.07 -3.50
N VAL A 132 1.00 -10.12 -2.68
CA VAL A 132 0.54 -11.44 -3.14
C VAL A 132 -0.87 -11.37 -3.74
N ASN A 133 -1.71 -10.47 -3.23
CA ASN A 133 -3.10 -10.34 -3.65
C ASN A 133 -3.35 -9.29 -4.76
N ILE A 134 -2.30 -8.66 -5.32
CA ILE A 134 -2.43 -7.73 -6.47
C ILE A 134 -3.28 -8.34 -7.61
N PRO A 135 -3.03 -9.58 -8.08
CA PRO A 135 -3.80 -10.15 -9.19
C PRO A 135 -5.31 -10.22 -8.90
N GLN A 136 -5.68 -10.52 -7.66
CA GLN A 136 -7.06 -10.61 -7.20
C GLN A 136 -7.71 -9.23 -7.16
N PHE A 137 -7.01 -8.22 -6.63
CA PHE A 137 -7.52 -6.84 -6.65
C PHE A 137 -7.68 -6.30 -8.07
N ASN A 138 -6.75 -6.60 -8.98
CA ASN A 138 -6.88 -6.27 -10.39
C ASN A 138 -8.14 -6.90 -11.00
N ALA A 139 -8.33 -8.21 -10.83
CA ALA A 139 -9.48 -8.92 -11.36
C ALA A 139 -10.81 -8.38 -10.80
N LEU A 140 -10.86 -8.05 -9.50
CA LEU A 140 -12.06 -7.47 -8.87
C LEU A 140 -12.35 -6.04 -9.35
N SER A 141 -11.31 -5.28 -9.72
CA SER A 141 -11.49 -3.90 -10.19
C SER A 141 -12.12 -3.81 -11.59
N GLU A 142 -11.99 -4.87 -12.39
CA GLU A 142 -12.50 -4.95 -13.78
C GLU A 142 -13.95 -5.46 -13.87
N GLN A 143 -14.46 -6.10 -12.82
CA GLN A 143 -15.78 -6.73 -12.79
C GLN A 143 -16.91 -5.78 -12.35
N SER A 144 -16.63 -4.48 -12.15
CA SER A 144 -17.53 -3.52 -11.48
C SER A 144 -17.78 -2.24 -12.26
#